data_AF-A0A8T1SXX1-F1
#
_entry.id   AF-A0A8T1SXX1-F1
#
_cell.length_a   1.000
_cell.length_b   1.000
_cell.length_c   1.000
_cell.angle_alpha   90.00
_cell.angle_beta   90.00
_cell.angle_gamma   90.00
#
_symmetry.space_group_name_H-M   'P 1'
#
loop_
_entity.id
_entity.type
_entity.pdbx_description
1 polymer ?
#
loop_
_entity_poly.entity_id
_entity_poly.type
_entity_poly.pdbx_seq_one_letter_code
_entity_poly.pdbx_strand_id
1 'polypeptide(L)'
;MLLFYHMLAVASLQIFILSGNWALAKNINFYNVRPPLDPTPFPNSFKCFTCANAVDNYNCNRWAEDKWCPENTKYCLTVHHFTSHGRSTSVTKKCATRDECRFVGCHPHRETSRTECVSCCEGMICNVEIPTNHTNAVFSVMHAQRTSDGSRRTISIPVLASVITIMLL
;
A
#
# COMPACT_ATOMS: atom_id res chain seq x y z
N MET A 1 -54.21 -10.40 16.33
CA MET A 1 -53.45 -10.39 17.61
C MET A 1 -52.23 -11.30 17.59
N LEU A 2 -52.37 -12.60 17.32
CA LEU A 2 -51.25 -13.56 17.35
C LEU A 2 -50.08 -13.20 16.39
N LEU A 3 -50.39 -12.76 15.17
CA LEU A 3 -49.40 -12.28 14.18
C LEU A 3 -48.61 -11.06 14.68
N PHE A 4 -49.26 -10.13 15.36
CA PHE A 4 -48.63 -8.94 15.91
C PHE A 4 -47.65 -9.30 17.05
N TYR A 5 -48.01 -10.26 17.89
CA TYR A 5 -47.12 -10.81 18.93
C TYR A 5 -45.92 -11.54 18.33
N HIS A 6 -46.10 -12.29 17.24
CA HIS A 6 -44.97 -12.93 16.55
C HIS A 6 -44.01 -11.92 15.92
N MET A 7 -44.53 -10.85 15.30
CA MET A 7 -43.70 -9.80 14.71
C MET A 7 -42.89 -9.06 15.79
N LEU A 8 -43.50 -8.77 16.95
CA LEU A 8 -42.80 -8.18 18.10
C LEU A 8 -41.71 -9.09 18.67
N ALA A 9 -41.98 -10.39 18.76
CA ALA A 9 -41.00 -11.36 19.26
C ALA A 9 -39.78 -11.47 18.34
N VAL A 10 -40.01 -11.53 17.02
CA VAL A 10 -38.92 -11.57 16.02
C VAL A 10 -38.11 -10.28 16.05
N ALA A 11 -38.78 -9.11 16.11
CA ALA A 11 -38.09 -7.82 16.21
C ALA A 11 -37.23 -7.73 17.48
N SER A 12 -37.76 -8.19 18.61
CA SER A 12 -37.03 -8.21 19.89
C SER A 12 -35.79 -9.12 19.83
N LEU A 13 -35.91 -10.30 19.21
CA LEU A 13 -34.79 -11.22 19.05
C LEU A 13 -33.69 -10.66 18.14
N GLN A 14 -34.07 -9.98 17.05
CA GLN A 14 -33.13 -9.33 16.14
C GLN A 14 -32.37 -8.18 16.83
N ILE A 15 -33.06 -7.37 17.65
CA ILE A 15 -32.43 -6.31 18.45
C ILE A 15 -31.43 -6.89 19.46
N PHE A 16 -31.74 -8.02 20.08
CA PHE A 16 -30.82 -8.70 21.00
C PHE A 16 -29.57 -9.24 20.29
N ILE A 17 -29.72 -9.87 19.13
CA ILE A 17 -28.59 -10.42 18.36
C ILE A 17 -27.69 -9.27 17.84
N LEU A 18 -28.29 -8.19 17.32
CA LEU A 18 -27.55 -7.02 16.86
C LEU A 18 -26.85 -6.26 18.01
N SER A 19 -27.49 -6.17 19.18
CA SER A 19 -26.88 -5.51 20.35
C SER A 19 -25.79 -6.35 21.02
N GLY A 20 -25.93 -7.69 21.04
CA GLY A 20 -24.91 -8.61 21.55
C GLY A 20 -23.61 -8.57 20.75
N ASN A 21 -23.71 -8.50 19.42
CA ASN A 21 -22.54 -8.34 18.54
C ASN A 21 -21.85 -6.98 18.71
N TRP A 22 -22.61 -5.91 19.00
CA TRP A 22 -22.04 -4.60 19.32
C TRP A 22 -21.33 -4.59 20.69
N ALA A 23 -21.86 -5.30 21.68
CA ALA A 23 -21.24 -5.42 23.00
C ALA A 23 -19.92 -6.20 22.96
N LEU A 24 -19.83 -7.28 22.16
CA LEU A 24 -18.59 -8.05 21.98
C LEU A 24 -17.52 -7.29 21.18
N ALA A 25 -17.92 -6.50 20.16
CA ALA A 25 -16.98 -5.70 19.38
C ALA A 25 -16.39 -4.49 20.15
N LYS A 26 -17.01 -4.07 21.25
CA LYS A 26 -16.55 -2.95 22.08
C LYS A 26 -15.39 -3.30 23.01
N ASN A 27 -15.04 -4.57 23.19
CA ASN A 27 -14.04 -5.00 24.17
C ASN A 27 -12.68 -5.42 23.57
N ILE A 28 -12.45 -5.12 22.29
CA ILE A 28 -11.10 -5.10 21.74
C ILE A 28 -10.57 -3.69 22.00
N ASN A 29 -9.78 -3.53 23.07
CA ASN A 29 -9.10 -2.26 23.34
C ASN A 29 -7.95 -2.08 22.35
N PHE A 30 -8.29 -1.63 21.14
CA PHE A 30 -7.35 -1.28 20.08
C PHE A 30 -6.38 -0.15 20.48
N TYR A 31 -6.65 0.55 21.59
CA TYR A 31 -5.77 1.59 22.12
C TYR A 31 -4.65 1.04 23.03
N ASN A 32 -4.79 -0.19 23.54
CA ASN A 32 -3.76 -0.87 24.34
C ASN A 32 -2.82 -1.72 23.47
N VAL A 33 -3.19 -2.01 22.23
CA VAL A 33 -2.23 -2.38 21.20
C VAL A 33 -1.80 -1.08 20.56
N ARG A 34 -0.82 -0.40 21.14
CA ARG A 34 -0.03 0.57 20.40
C ARG A 34 1.08 -0.24 19.73
N PRO A 35 0.97 -0.63 18.43
CA PRO A 35 2.18 -0.92 17.69
C PRO A 35 3.09 0.29 17.92
N PRO A 36 4.42 0.13 18.04
CA PRO A 36 5.29 1.29 17.96
C PRO A 36 4.90 2.01 16.68
N LEU A 37 4.23 3.17 16.83
CA LEU A 37 4.31 4.19 15.82
C LEU A 37 5.79 4.47 15.87
N ASP A 38 6.59 3.95 14.95
CA ASP A 38 7.84 4.62 14.66
C ASP A 38 7.38 6.00 14.19
N PRO A 39 7.44 7.03 15.06
CA PRO A 39 7.07 8.35 14.59
C PRO A 39 7.99 8.60 13.39
N THR A 40 7.40 9.06 12.29
CA THR A 40 8.17 9.52 11.12
C THR A 40 9.34 10.36 11.64
N PRO A 41 10.60 9.98 11.39
CA PRO A 41 11.75 10.60 12.06
C PRO A 41 11.86 12.09 11.76
N PHE A 42 11.28 12.55 10.65
CA PHE A 42 11.19 13.94 10.25
C PHE A 42 9.94 14.17 9.37
N PRO A 43 9.48 15.44 9.20
CA PRO A 43 8.33 15.75 8.34
C PRO A 43 8.54 15.30 6.90
N ASN A 44 7.51 14.67 6.30
CA ASN A 44 7.57 14.08 4.96
C ASN A 44 8.62 12.97 4.80
N SER A 45 9.05 12.31 5.88
CA SER A 45 9.85 11.10 5.76
C SER A 45 9.10 10.04 4.96
N PHE A 46 9.84 9.29 4.15
CA PHE A 46 9.32 8.25 3.30
C PHE A 46 10.20 7.00 3.41
N LYS A 47 9.70 5.90 2.90
CA LYS A 47 10.42 4.61 2.83
C LYS A 47 10.53 4.20 1.36
N CYS A 48 11.53 3.40 1.06
CA CYS A 48 11.68 2.69 -0.21
C CYS A 48 11.97 1.22 0.10
N PHE A 49 11.71 0.33 -0.84
CA PHE A 49 12.41 -0.95 -0.80
C PHE A 49 13.90 -0.70 -0.94
N THR A 50 14.71 -1.32 -0.07
CA THR A 50 16.18 -1.23 -0.12
C THR A 50 16.80 -2.61 -0.08
N CYS A 51 17.70 -2.88 -1.03
CA CYS A 51 18.43 -4.14 -1.15
C CYS A 51 19.66 -3.91 -2.05
N ALA A 52 20.69 -4.73 -1.88
CA ALA A 52 21.89 -4.69 -2.71
C ALA A 52 22.08 -6.05 -3.39
N ASN A 53 22.13 -6.06 -4.73
CA ASN A 53 22.40 -7.25 -5.54
C ASN A 53 21.49 -8.45 -5.21
N ALA A 54 20.21 -8.21 -4.93
CA ALA A 54 19.23 -9.27 -4.74
C ALA A 54 19.05 -10.06 -6.05
N VAL A 55 18.81 -11.37 -5.96
CA VAL A 55 18.70 -12.24 -7.13
C VAL A 55 17.52 -11.90 -8.04
N ASP A 56 16.45 -11.34 -7.46
CA ASP A 56 15.24 -10.91 -8.17
C ASP A 56 14.45 -9.87 -7.34
N ASN A 57 13.36 -9.36 -7.92
CA ASN A 57 12.48 -8.39 -7.27
C ASN A 57 11.78 -8.95 -6.02
N TYR A 58 11.40 -10.23 -6.06
CA TYR A 58 10.68 -10.87 -4.96
C TYR A 58 11.56 -10.92 -3.71
N ASN A 59 12.77 -11.43 -3.83
CA ASN A 59 13.74 -11.52 -2.73
C ASN A 59 14.10 -10.12 -2.21
N CYS A 60 14.28 -9.14 -3.10
CA CYS A 60 14.53 -7.75 -2.69
C CYS A 60 13.38 -7.22 -1.81
N ASN A 61 12.13 -7.34 -2.27
CA ASN A 61 10.98 -6.82 -1.54
C ASN A 61 10.68 -7.61 -0.26
N ARG A 62 10.90 -8.93 -0.29
CA ARG A 62 10.60 -9.85 0.83
C ARG A 62 11.50 -9.62 2.03
N TRP A 63 12.77 -9.29 1.79
CA TRP A 63 13.80 -9.15 2.83
C TRP A 63 14.28 -7.72 3.05
N ALA A 64 13.64 -6.76 2.40
CA ALA A 64 13.95 -5.35 2.62
C ALA A 64 13.71 -4.99 4.09
N GLU A 65 14.68 -4.26 4.66
CA GLU A 65 14.55 -3.70 6.00
C GLU A 65 13.46 -2.63 6.02
N ASP A 66 12.64 -2.62 7.08
CA ASP A 66 11.61 -1.61 7.28
C ASP A 66 12.19 -0.30 7.88
N LYS A 67 13.06 0.38 7.12
CA LYS A 67 13.75 1.59 7.56
C LYS A 67 13.33 2.84 6.80
N TRP A 68 13.40 3.98 7.47
CA TRP A 68 13.17 5.29 6.88
C TRP A 68 14.33 5.72 5.98
N CYS A 69 14.01 6.43 4.89
CA CYS A 69 15.03 7.02 4.04
C CYS A 69 15.73 8.21 4.74
N PRO A 70 17.02 8.47 4.45
CA PRO A 70 17.73 9.63 4.97
C PRO A 70 17.14 10.97 4.50
N GLU A 71 17.24 12.02 5.31
CA GLU A 71 16.67 13.36 5.04
C GLU A 71 17.13 14.00 3.73
N ASN A 72 18.35 13.69 3.28
CA ASN A 72 18.91 14.23 2.04
C ASN A 72 18.39 13.54 0.77
N THR A 73 17.58 12.48 0.90
CA THR A 73 16.99 11.74 -0.22
C THR A 73 15.53 12.13 -0.44
N LYS A 74 15.05 11.98 -1.68
CA LYS A 74 13.64 12.30 -2.05
C LYS A 74 12.99 11.26 -2.96
N TYR A 75 13.78 10.32 -3.48
CA TYR A 75 13.34 9.37 -4.49
C TYR A 75 13.72 7.95 -4.08
N CYS A 76 13.02 6.98 -4.67
CA CYS A 76 13.43 5.59 -4.65
C CYS A 76 14.05 5.26 -6.00
N LEU A 77 15.27 4.74 -6.01
CA LEU A 77 16.00 4.29 -7.17
C LEU A 77 15.98 2.77 -7.25
N THR A 78 15.78 2.23 -8.46
CA THR A 78 15.88 0.81 -8.76
C THR A 78 16.80 0.60 -9.94
N VAL A 79 17.83 -0.24 -9.75
CA VAL A 79 18.66 -0.79 -10.82
C VAL A 79 18.32 -2.25 -11.00
N HIS A 80 18.05 -2.66 -12.23
CA HIS A 80 17.77 -4.04 -12.59
C HIS A 80 18.69 -4.49 -13.71
N HIS A 81 19.49 -5.51 -13.43
CA HIS A 81 20.27 -6.22 -14.43
C HIS A 81 19.57 -7.53 -14.80
N PHE A 82 19.46 -7.80 -16.09
CA PHE A 82 18.84 -9.01 -16.59
C PHE A 82 19.50 -9.48 -17.89
N THR A 83 19.32 -10.75 -18.20
CA THR A 83 19.74 -11.35 -19.47
C THR A 83 18.84 -10.91 -20.61
N SER A 84 19.29 -11.08 -21.86
CA SER A 84 18.47 -10.85 -23.07
C SER A 84 17.13 -11.58 -23.08
N HIS A 85 17.00 -12.68 -22.34
CA HIS A 85 15.76 -13.47 -22.21
C HIS A 85 14.83 -12.97 -21.09
N GLY A 86 15.15 -11.83 -20.46
CA GLY A 86 14.35 -11.24 -19.37
C GLY A 86 14.62 -11.81 -17.99
N ARG A 87 15.49 -12.82 -17.85
CA ARG A 87 15.85 -13.38 -16.53
C ARG A 87 16.69 -12.39 -15.73
N SER A 88 16.20 -11.98 -14.56
CA SER A 88 16.93 -11.15 -13.58
C SER A 88 18.26 -11.79 -13.19
N THR A 89 19.30 -10.96 -13.11
CA THR A 89 20.62 -11.34 -12.59
C THR A 89 20.95 -10.60 -11.30
N SER A 90 20.49 -9.35 -11.17
CA SER A 90 20.59 -8.59 -9.92
C SER A 90 19.57 -7.46 -9.88
N VAL A 91 19.07 -7.18 -8.69
CA VAL A 91 18.22 -6.04 -8.37
C VAL A 91 18.83 -5.28 -7.21
N THR A 92 19.01 -3.97 -7.38
CA THR A 92 19.46 -3.07 -6.33
C THR A 92 18.43 -1.96 -6.18
N LYS A 93 17.96 -1.75 -4.96
CA LYS A 93 17.02 -0.67 -4.65
C LYS A 93 17.56 0.17 -3.51
N LYS A 94 17.42 1.49 -3.58
CA LYS A 94 17.88 2.40 -2.53
C LYS A 94 17.10 3.71 -2.52
N CYS A 95 17.12 4.40 -1.39
CA CYS A 95 16.77 5.81 -1.34
C CYS A 95 17.81 6.63 -2.12
N ALA A 96 17.38 7.66 -2.83
CA ALA A 96 18.23 8.40 -3.76
C ALA A 96 17.95 9.91 -3.73
N THR A 97 19.01 10.66 -4.04
CA THR A 97 18.96 12.09 -4.34
C THR A 97 18.50 12.34 -5.78
N ARG A 98 18.21 13.61 -6.11
CA ARG A 98 17.83 13.99 -7.48
C ARG A 98 18.95 13.71 -8.50
N ASP A 99 20.20 13.95 -8.11
CA ASP A 99 21.35 13.81 -8.99
C ASP A 99 21.61 12.36 -9.36
N GLU A 100 21.40 11.43 -8.42
CA GLU A 100 21.47 9.98 -8.68
C GLU A 100 20.37 9.50 -9.65
N CYS A 101 19.22 10.19 -9.68
CA CYS A 101 18.11 9.88 -10.58
C CYS A 101 18.20 10.55 -11.95
N ARG A 102 19.32 11.22 -12.27
CA ARG A 102 19.48 11.93 -13.54
C ARG A 102 19.65 10.99 -14.74
N PHE A 103 20.21 9.80 -14.52
CA PHE A 103 20.52 8.81 -15.56
C PHE A 103 19.60 7.59 -15.44
N VAL A 104 18.33 7.80 -15.74
CA VAL A 104 17.34 6.71 -15.92
C VAL A 104 17.34 6.21 -17.37
N GLY A 105 16.88 4.99 -17.58
CA GLY A 105 16.82 4.37 -18.90
C GLY A 105 17.37 2.94 -18.90
N CYS A 106 17.45 2.34 -20.09
CA CYS A 106 18.04 1.02 -20.27
C CYS A 106 19.28 1.09 -21.15
N HIS A 107 20.32 0.38 -20.74
CA HIS A 107 21.60 0.29 -21.41
C HIS A 107 21.94 -1.18 -21.67
N PRO A 108 21.84 -1.66 -22.92
CA PRO A 108 22.23 -3.01 -23.28
C PRO A 108 23.75 -3.11 -23.39
N HIS A 109 24.33 -4.11 -22.71
CA HIS A 109 25.74 -4.45 -22.78
C HIS A 109 25.94 -5.55 -23.84
N ARG A 110 26.36 -5.13 -25.04
CA ARG A 110 26.41 -5.99 -26.25
C ARG A 110 27.33 -7.19 -26.11
N GLU A 111 28.40 -7.07 -25.33
CA GLU A 111 29.40 -8.14 -25.16
C GLU A 111 28.93 -9.28 -24.25
N THR A 112 28.02 -8.99 -23.31
CA THR A 112 27.61 -9.94 -22.26
C THR A 112 26.17 -10.41 -22.40
N SER A 113 25.43 -9.95 -23.42
CA SER A 113 23.99 -10.20 -23.57
C SER A 113 23.18 -9.87 -22.30
N ARG A 114 23.60 -8.82 -21.59
CA ARG A 114 22.96 -8.31 -20.36
C ARG A 114 22.47 -6.89 -20.59
N THR A 115 21.38 -6.54 -19.95
CA THR A 115 20.81 -5.20 -19.97
C THR A 115 20.75 -4.67 -18.55
N GLU A 116 21.16 -3.43 -18.36
CA GLU A 116 20.91 -2.66 -17.16
C GLU A 116 19.73 -1.72 -17.43
N CYS A 117 18.74 -1.69 -16.56
CA CYS A 117 17.70 -0.67 -16.56
C CYS A 117 17.67 0.04 -15.21
N VAL A 118 17.54 1.36 -15.24
CA VAL A 118 17.49 2.24 -14.08
C VAL A 118 16.20 3.05 -14.10
N SER A 119 15.45 3.03 -13.01
CA SER A 119 14.28 3.88 -12.79
C SER A 119 14.36 4.60 -11.45
N CYS A 120 13.68 5.74 -11.38
CA CYS A 120 13.44 6.45 -10.13
C CYS A 120 11.96 6.80 -9.99
N CYS A 121 11.47 6.81 -8.75
CA CYS A 121 10.13 7.27 -8.44
C CYS A 121 10.10 8.14 -7.18
N GLU A 122 9.11 9.03 -7.09
CA GLU A 122 8.81 9.80 -5.88
C GLU A 122 7.60 9.20 -5.15
N GLY A 123 7.72 9.02 -3.83
CA GLY A 123 6.62 8.55 -2.98
C GLY A 123 7.03 7.45 -1.99
N MET A 124 6.16 7.19 -1.01
CA MET A 124 6.36 6.13 -0.03
C MET A 124 6.24 4.75 -0.70
N ILE A 125 7.32 3.98 -0.66
CA ILE A 125 7.42 2.61 -1.17
C ILE A 125 6.98 2.55 -2.65
N CYS A 126 7.33 3.57 -3.45
CA CYS A 126 6.89 3.64 -4.85
C CYS A 126 7.61 2.62 -5.75
N ASN A 127 8.77 2.12 -5.33
CA ASN A 127 9.62 1.24 -6.13
C ASN A 127 9.33 -0.25 -5.93
N VAL A 128 8.04 -0.64 -5.89
CA VAL A 128 7.61 -2.04 -5.77
C VAL A 128 8.11 -2.87 -6.95
N GLU A 129 7.97 -2.32 -8.16
CA GLU A 129 8.33 -2.97 -9.42
C GLU A 129 9.76 -2.67 -9.86
N ILE A 130 10.25 -3.47 -10.81
CA ILE A 130 11.57 -3.30 -11.46
C ILE A 130 11.41 -2.78 -12.89
N PRO A 131 12.35 -1.93 -13.37
CA PRO A 131 12.38 -1.54 -14.77
C PRO A 131 12.88 -2.69 -15.65
N THR A 132 12.26 -2.86 -16.82
CA THR A 132 12.57 -3.96 -17.75
C THR A 132 12.73 -3.47 -19.18
N ASN A 133 12.33 -2.23 -19.48
CA ASN A 133 12.43 -1.63 -20.80
C ASN A 133 12.45 -0.10 -20.70
N HIS A 134 12.56 0.60 -21.83
CA HIS A 134 12.59 2.08 -21.85
C HIS A 134 11.28 2.76 -21.43
N THR A 135 10.15 2.04 -21.38
CA THR A 135 8.86 2.62 -20.99
C THR A 135 8.69 2.71 -19.48
N ASN A 136 9.30 1.79 -18.72
CA ASN A 136 9.25 1.79 -17.25
C ASN A 136 10.60 2.15 -16.59
N ALA A 137 11.71 2.18 -17.34
CA ALA A 137 12.99 2.73 -16.92
C ALA A 137 13.00 4.27 -17.04
N VAL A 138 12.14 4.92 -16.27
CA VAL A 138 11.92 6.37 -16.31
C VAL A 138 12.05 7.00 -14.93
N PHE A 139 12.09 8.33 -14.89
CA PHE A 139 12.00 9.10 -13.66
C PHE A 139 10.54 9.56 -13.47
N SER A 140 9.80 8.87 -12.61
CA SER A 140 8.39 9.12 -12.33
C SER A 140 8.21 9.98 -11.07
N VAL A 141 7.81 11.23 -11.25
CA VAL A 141 7.54 12.15 -10.14
C VAL A 141 6.03 12.24 -9.94
N MET A 142 5.49 11.52 -8.96
CA MET A 142 4.09 11.69 -8.59
C MET A 142 3.94 12.97 -7.77
N HIS A 143 3.23 13.95 -8.32
CA HIS A 143 2.81 15.10 -7.51
C HIS A 143 1.81 14.57 -6.47
N ALA A 144 2.16 14.70 -5.19
CA ALA A 144 1.32 14.23 -4.09
C ALA A 144 -0.05 14.94 -4.11
N GLN A 145 -1.03 14.34 -4.77
CA GLN A 145 -2.43 14.60 -4.49
C GLN A 145 -2.70 13.93 -3.15
N ARG A 146 -2.47 14.67 -2.06
CA ARG A 146 -2.79 14.25 -0.69
C ARG A 146 -4.30 14.09 -0.58
N THR A 147 -4.85 12.98 -1.05
CA THR A 147 -6.22 12.60 -0.77
C THR A 147 -6.19 11.74 0.50
N SER A 148 -6.17 12.39 1.65
CA SER A 148 -6.73 11.80 2.86
C SER A 148 -8.26 11.84 2.75
N ASP A 149 -8.81 11.21 1.71
CA ASP A 149 -10.25 11.14 1.52
C ASP A 149 -10.73 9.84 2.13
N GLY A 150 -10.93 9.88 3.45
CA GLY A 150 -11.72 8.90 4.17
C GLY A 150 -13.19 9.01 3.77
N SER A 151 -13.52 8.76 2.50
CA SER A 151 -14.91 8.67 2.03
C SER A 151 -15.51 7.34 2.48
N ARG A 152 -15.76 7.23 3.78
CA ARG A 152 -16.72 6.26 4.29
C ARG A 152 -18.10 6.86 4.06
N ARG A 153 -18.66 6.64 2.87
CA ARG A 153 -20.13 6.68 2.71
C ARG A 153 -20.71 5.51 3.52
N THR A 154 -20.79 5.66 4.83
CA THR A 154 -21.61 4.80 5.67
C THR A 154 -23.05 5.06 5.29
N ILE A 155 -23.64 4.14 4.52
CA ILE A 155 -25.08 4.08 4.32
C ILE A 155 -25.71 3.98 5.71
N SER A 156 -26.49 4.99 6.07
CA SER A 156 -27.11 5.07 7.38
C SER A 156 -28.13 3.93 7.50
N ILE A 157 -27.82 2.94 8.35
CA ILE A 157 -28.68 1.80 8.71
C ILE A 157 -30.15 2.21 9.01
N PRO A 158 -30.48 3.37 9.62
CA PRO A 158 -31.87 3.78 9.79
C PRO A 158 -32.63 4.02 8.48
N VAL A 159 -31.96 4.35 7.37
CA VAL A 159 -32.59 4.51 6.05
C VAL A 159 -32.98 3.14 5.48
N LEU A 160 -32.15 2.12 5.66
CA LEU A 160 -32.48 0.76 5.22
C LEU A 160 -33.64 0.17 6.03
N ALA A 161 -33.66 0.43 7.34
CA ALA A 161 -34.74 -0.01 8.22
C ALA A 161 -36.08 0.65 7.88
N SER A 162 -36.08 1.94 7.53
CA SER A 162 -37.31 2.66 7.16
C SER A 162 -37.89 2.18 5.82
N VAL A 163 -37.05 1.84 4.85
CA VAL A 163 -37.50 1.23 3.58
C VAL A 163 -38.15 -0.13 3.82
N ILE A 164 -37.58 -0.98 4.68
CA ILE A 164 -38.14 -2.30 4.97
C ILE A 164 -39.49 -2.18 5.70
N THR A 165 -39.65 -1.22 6.61
CA THR A 165 -40.95 -1.00 7.28
C THR A 165 -42.03 -0.48 6.35
N ILE A 166 -41.68 0.31 5.32
CA ILE A 166 -42.66 0.78 4.32
C ILE A 166 -43.09 -0.36 3.39
N MET A 167 -42.17 -1.27 3.05
CA MET A 167 -42.46 -2.43 2.18
C MET A 167 -43.29 -3.53 2.86
N LEU A 168 -43.43 -3.49 4.19
CA LEU A 168 -44.18 -4.47 4.99
C LEU A 168 -45.55 -3.96 5.45
N LEU A 169 -45.96 -2.77 4.99
CA LEU A 169 -47.25 -2.13 5.28
C LEU A 169 -48.24 -2.33 4.13
#